data_AF-A0A6A9QLV3-F1
#
_entry.id   AF-A0A6A9QLV3-F1
#
_cell.length_a   1.000
_cell.length_b   1.000
_cell.length_c   1.000
_cell.angle_alpha   90.00
_cell.angle_beta   90.00
_cell.angle_gamma   90.00
#
_symmetry.space_group_name_H-M   'P 1'
#
loop_
_entity.id
_entity.type
_entity.pdbx_description
1 polymer ?
#
loop_
_entity_poly.entity_id
_entity_poly.type
_entity_poly.pdbx_seq_one_letter_code
_entity_poly.pdbx_strand_id
1 'polypeptide(L)'
;MMLTYAVALFGYHLDDAWSTHVGLTKRKAKEANPLPALLRSKTGARLFVYKIVLATLILYLCSMLPFGWYIEFGDILLEGLVVAWNTYLVLEKSRQK
;
A
#
# COMPACT_ATOMS: atom_id res chain seq x y z
N MET A 1 6.98 -21.74 1.74
CA MET A 1 6.32 -20.86 0.77
C MET A 1 5.43 -19.82 1.44
N MET A 2 4.51 -20.17 2.36
CA MET A 2 3.61 -19.19 3.01
C MET A 2 4.32 -18.00 3.71
N LEU A 3 5.44 -18.22 4.41
CA LEU A 3 6.12 -17.14 5.14
C LEU A 3 6.64 -16.04 4.21
N THR A 4 7.20 -16.41 3.06
CA THR A 4 7.80 -15.45 2.11
C THR A 4 6.74 -14.55 1.47
N TYR A 5 5.58 -15.13 1.12
CA TYR A 5 4.45 -14.36 0.58
C TYR A 5 3.79 -13.47 1.64
N ALA A 6 3.66 -13.95 2.88
CA ALA A 6 3.18 -13.12 3.98
C ALA A 6 4.11 -11.92 4.22
N VAL A 7 5.43 -12.14 4.25
CA VAL A 7 6.42 -11.05 4.40
C VAL A 7 6.35 -10.07 3.23
N ALA A 8 6.21 -10.56 2.00
CA ALA A 8 6.05 -9.71 0.82
C ALA A 8 4.75 -8.88 0.89
N LEU A 9 3.62 -9.51 1.24
CA LEU A 9 2.33 -8.85 1.41
C LEU A 9 2.43 -7.69 2.41
N PHE A 10 2.95 -7.95 3.62
CA PHE A 10 3.14 -6.90 4.62
C PHE A 10 4.14 -5.84 4.15
N GLY A 11 5.22 -6.22 3.48
CA GLY A 11 6.21 -5.29 2.93
C GLY A 11 5.59 -4.30 1.95
N TYR A 12 4.83 -4.79 0.96
CA TYR A 12 4.19 -3.93 -0.03
C TYR A 12 3.10 -3.02 0.56
N HIS A 13 2.33 -3.50 1.54
CA HIS A 13 1.35 -2.66 2.26
C HIS A 13 2.02 -1.55 3.08
N LEU A 14 3.18 -1.82 3.68
CA LEU A 14 3.97 -0.82 4.40
C LEU A 14 4.63 0.18 3.46
N ASP A 15 5.15 -0.27 2.33
CA ASP A 15 5.71 0.59 1.29
C ASP A 15 4.64 1.50 0.68
N ASP A 16 3.42 0.99 0.46
CA ASP A 16 2.31 1.85 0.02
C ASP A 16 1.98 2.88 1.10
N ALA A 17 1.79 2.47 2.36
CA ALA A 17 1.51 3.39 3.47
C ALA A 17 2.57 4.49 3.57
N TRP A 18 3.85 4.14 3.42
CA TRP A 18 4.96 5.08 3.46
C TRP A 18 5.00 6.00 2.24
N SER A 19 4.89 5.46 1.03
CA SER A 19 4.92 6.24 -0.22
C SER A 19 3.75 7.23 -0.28
N THR A 20 2.57 6.79 0.16
CA THR A 20 1.36 7.58 0.39
C THR A 20 1.61 8.70 1.42
N HIS A 21 2.16 8.36 2.59
CA HIS A 21 2.48 9.36 3.61
C HIS A 21 3.45 10.43 3.09
N VAL A 22 4.51 10.02 2.39
CA VAL A 22 5.48 10.94 1.78
C VAL A 22 4.83 11.81 0.69
N GLY A 23 3.99 11.23 -0.17
CA GLY A 23 3.26 11.94 -1.22
C GLY A 23 2.30 12.99 -0.68
N LEU A 24 1.57 12.66 0.39
CA LEU A 24 0.64 13.54 1.08
C LEU A 24 1.36 14.64 1.88
N THR A 25 2.32 14.28 2.73
CA THR A 25 2.95 15.20 3.69
C THR A 25 3.98 16.13 3.05
N LYS A 26 4.83 15.62 2.14
CA LYS A 26 5.91 16.45 1.58
C LYS A 26 5.52 17.22 0.34
N ARG A 27 4.49 16.78 -0.41
CA ARG A 27 4.33 17.24 -1.80
C ARG A 27 2.93 17.60 -2.25
N LYS A 28 1.85 17.44 -1.47
CA LYS A 28 0.47 17.68 -1.95
C LYS A 28 0.22 16.96 -3.30
N ALA A 29 0.74 15.75 -3.48
CA ALA A 29 0.42 14.95 -4.66
C ALA A 29 -1.01 14.43 -4.52
N LYS A 30 -1.82 14.44 -5.60
CA LYS A 30 -3.11 13.74 -5.61
C LYS A 30 -2.79 12.24 -5.60
N GLU A 31 -3.10 11.55 -4.51
CA GLU A 31 -3.01 10.09 -4.46
C GLU A 31 -3.83 9.48 -5.59
N ALA A 32 -3.33 8.40 -6.19
CA ALA A 32 -4.08 7.59 -7.16
C ALA A 32 -5.20 6.78 -6.50
N ASN A 33 -5.06 6.47 -5.21
CA ASN A 33 -6.04 5.70 -4.47
C ASN A 33 -7.02 6.65 -3.75
N PRO A 34 -8.33 6.62 -4.06
CA PRO A 34 -9.31 7.50 -3.43
C PRO A 34 -9.66 7.08 -1.98
N LEU A 35 -9.37 5.84 -1.58
CA LEU A 35 -9.65 5.32 -0.24
C LEU A 35 -8.86 6.04 0.89
N PRO A 36 -7.54 6.26 0.78
CA PRO A 36 -6.80 7.05 1.76
C PRO A 36 -7.23 8.53 1.82
N ALA A 37 -7.80 9.07 0.74
CA ALA A 37 -8.43 10.39 0.74
C ALA A 37 -9.74 10.44 1.54
N LEU A 38 -10.43 9.30 1.74
CA LEU A 38 -11.59 9.18 2.64
C LEU A 38 -11.15 8.98 4.10
N LEU A 39 -10.06 8.23 4.30
CA LEU A 39 -9.41 7.98 5.59
C LEU A 39 -8.45 9.09 6.02
N ARG A 40 -8.64 10.31 5.48
CA ARG A 40 -7.85 11.54 5.63
C ARG A 40 -7.79 12.06 7.08
N SER A 41 -7.33 11.22 7.98
CA SER A 41 -6.84 11.61 9.28
C SER A 41 -5.41 12.09 9.07
N LYS A 42 -5.09 13.29 9.55
CA LYS A 42 -3.79 13.97 9.40
C LYS A 42 -2.59 13.20 10.01
N THR A 43 -2.77 11.94 10.38
CA THR A 43 -1.86 11.16 11.21
C THR A 43 -1.43 9.92 10.43
N GLY A 44 -0.18 9.90 9.94
CA GLY A 44 0.39 8.77 9.19
C GLY A 44 0.20 7.42 9.90
N ALA A 45 0.21 7.40 11.23
CA ALA A 45 -0.05 6.21 12.04
C ALA A 45 -1.39 5.50 11.71
N ARG A 46 -2.46 6.24 11.38
CA ARG A 46 -3.76 5.64 11.08
C ARG A 46 -3.78 4.93 9.72
N LEU A 47 -3.02 5.45 8.75
CA LEU A 47 -2.79 4.80 7.45
C LEU A 47 -2.01 3.50 7.63
N PHE A 48 -0.95 3.52 8.44
CA PHE A 48 -0.17 2.33 8.77
C PHE A 48 -1.02 1.24 9.43
N VAL A 49 -1.82 1.61 10.46
CA VAL A 49 -2.70 0.65 11.14
C VAL A 49 -3.75 0.09 10.19
N TYR A 50 -4.36 0.93 9.34
CA TYR A 50 -5.31 0.47 8.33
C TYR A 50 -4.70 -0.56 7.38
N LYS A 51 -3.49 -0.29 6.85
CA LYS A 51 -2.79 -1.20 5.94
C LYS A 51 -2.37 -2.51 6.59
N ILE A 52 -1.93 -2.48 7.85
CA ILE A 52 -1.63 -3.70 8.61
C ILE A 52 -2.89 -4.55 8.83
N VAL A 53 -4.01 -3.92 9.20
CA VAL A 53 -5.30 -4.61 9.39
C VAL A 53 -5.78 -5.22 8.06
N LEU A 54 -5.67 -4.46 6.97
CA LEU A 54 -6.06 -4.91 5.64
C LEU A 54 -5.21 -6.11 5.18
N ALA A 55 -3.88 -6.02 5.28
CA ALA A 55 -2.97 -7.11 4.95
C ALA A 55 -3.26 -8.38 5.79
N THR A 56 -3.56 -8.20 7.08
CA THR A 56 -3.91 -9.33 7.97
C THR A 56 -5.23 -9.97 7.57
N LEU A 57 -6.23 -9.18 7.19
CA LEU A 57 -7.52 -9.67 6.71
C LEU A 57 -7.38 -10.44 5.39
N ILE A 58 -6.59 -9.90 4.45
CA ILE A 58 -6.32 -10.53 3.16
C ILE A 58 -5.59 -11.85 3.38
N LEU A 59 -4.55 -11.87 4.21
CA LEU A 59 -3.82 -13.09 4.54
C LEU A 59 -4.72 -14.16 5.18
N TYR A 60 -5.59 -13.76 6.10
CA TYR A 60 -6.57 -14.66 6.72
C TYR A 60 -7.52 -15.25 5.67
N LEU A 61 -8.11 -14.42 4.79
CA LEU A 61 -9.01 -14.87 3.73
C LEU A 61 -8.30 -15.79 2.74
N CYS A 62 -7.05 -15.49 2.38
CA CYS A 62 -6.26 -16.31 1.48
C CYS A 62 -5.91 -17.66 2.10
N SER A 63 -5.64 -17.72 3.41
CA SER A 63 -5.39 -18.98 4.12
C SER A 63 -6.58 -19.94 4.17
N MET A 64 -7.81 -19.42 4.02
CA MET A 64 -9.06 -20.18 4.01
C MET A 64 -9.44 -20.73 2.63
N LEU A 65 -8.77 -20.26 1.56
CA LEU A 65 -9.11 -20.60 0.18
C LEU A 65 -8.05 -21.53 -0.43
N PRO A 66 -8.43 -22.61 -1.14
CA PRO A 66 -7.49 -23.54 -1.78
C PRO A 66 -6.60 -22.88 -2.87
N PHE A 67 -6.97 -21.69 -3.33
CA PHE A 67 -6.25 -20.90 -4.33
C PHE A 67 -5.93 -19.47 -3.84
N GLY A 68 -5.89 -19.24 -2.52
CA GLY A 68 -5.68 -17.91 -1.94
C GLY A 68 -4.36 -17.25 -2.35
N TRP A 69 -3.35 -18.03 -2.71
CA TRP A 69 -2.06 -17.54 -3.19
C TRP A 69 -2.14 -16.69 -4.48
N TYR A 70 -3.16 -16.90 -5.34
CA TYR A 70 -3.40 -16.01 -6.48
C TYR A 70 -3.90 -14.64 -6.05
N ILE A 71 -4.70 -14.59 -4.98
CA ILE A 71 -5.22 -13.35 -4.41
C ILE A 71 -4.09 -12.59 -3.73
N GLU A 72 -3.23 -13.27 -2.96
CA GLU A 72 -2.02 -12.69 -2.37
C GLU A 72 -1.12 -12.09 -3.45
N PHE A 73 -0.88 -12.83 -4.55
CA PHE A 73 -0.04 -12.35 -5.65
C PHE A 73 -0.66 -11.15 -6.37
N GLY A 74 -1.97 -11.18 -6.61
CA GLY A 74 -2.70 -10.06 -7.19
C GLY A 74 -2.64 -8.80 -6.31
N ASP A 75 -2.78 -8.95 -5.01
CA ASP A 75 -2.70 -7.84 -4.05
C ASP A 75 -1.30 -7.24 -3.99
N ILE A 76 -0.26 -8.08 -3.91
CA ILE A 76 1.15 -7.66 -3.99
C ILE A 76 1.43 -6.86 -5.26
N LEU A 77 0.94 -7.32 -6.42
CA LEU A 77 1.10 -6.60 -7.69
C LEU A 77 0.39 -5.25 -7.69
N LEU A 78 -0.84 -5.20 -7.19
CA LEU A 78 -1.61 -3.96 -7.10
C LEU A 78 -0.94 -2.94 -6.19
N GLU A 79 -0.55 -3.34 -4.98
CA GLU A 79 0.17 -2.48 -4.03
C GLU A 79 1.51 -2.01 -4.62
N GLY A 80 2.25 -2.90 -5.29
CA GLY A 80 3.48 -2.54 -6.01
C GLY A 80 3.28 -1.49 -7.10
N LEU A 81 2.19 -1.57 -7.87
CA LEU A 81 1.84 -0.55 -8.86
C LEU A 81 1.50 0.80 -8.21
N VAL A 82 0.79 0.80 -7.08
CA VAL A 82 0.49 2.02 -6.33
C VAL A 82 1.77 2.66 -5.81
N VAL A 83 2.70 1.88 -5.24
CA VAL A 83 4.01 2.37 -4.79
C VAL A 83 4.80 2.97 -5.94
N ALA A 84 4.87 2.28 -7.09
CA ALA A 84 5.57 2.78 -8.27
C ALA A 84 4.98 4.10 -8.76
N TRP A 85 3.65 4.21 -8.80
CA TRP A 85 2.95 5.43 -9.20
C TRP A 85 3.18 6.58 -8.22
N ASN A 86 3.04 6.34 -6.92
CA ASN A 86 3.32 7.32 -5.88
C ASN A 86 4.77 7.83 -5.97
N THR A 87 5.72 6.92 -6.20
CA THR A 87 7.13 7.25 -6.37
C THR A 87 7.37 8.07 -7.63
N TYR A 88 6.76 7.71 -8.75
CA TYR A 88 6.83 8.47 -10.01
C TYR A 88 6.33 9.92 -9.81
N LEU A 89 5.15 10.10 -9.21
CA LEU A 89 4.59 11.43 -8.92
C LEU A 89 5.49 12.27 -8.00
N VAL A 90 6.10 11.62 -6.99
CA VAL A 90 7.06 12.28 -6.11
C VAL A 90 8.29 12.72 -6.90
N LEU A 91 8.84 11.88 -7.79
CA LEU A 91 10.00 12.21 -8.61
C LEU A 91 9.72 13.31 -9.63
N GLU A 92 8.61 13.22 -10.36
CA GLU A 92 8.18 14.21 -11.35
C GLU A 92 8.07 15.61 -10.73
N LYS A 93 7.42 15.70 -9.57
CA LYS A 93 7.30 16.98 -8.85
C LYS A 93 8.64 17.51 -8.31
N SER A 94 9.69 16.67 -8.23
CA SER A 94 11.03 17.11 -7.80
C SER A 94 11.74 17.83 -8.90
N ARG A 95 11.51 17.38 -10.15
CA ARG A 95 12.11 17.96 -11.35
C ARG A 95 11.50 19.30 -11.74
N GLN A 96 10.28 19.59 -11.27
CA GLN A 96 9.59 20.86 -11.51
C GLN A 96 9.94 21.98 -10.51
N LYS A 97 10.79 21.71 -9.51
CA LYS A 97 11.32 22.69 -8.56
C LYS A 97 12.79 22.97 -8.86
#